data_AF-A0A841C4H0-F1
#
_entry.id   AF-A0A841C4H0-F1
#
_cell.length_a   1.000
_cell.length_b   1.000
_cell.length_c   1.000
_cell.angle_alpha   90.00
_cell.angle_beta   90.00
_cell.angle_gamma   90.00
#
_symmetry.space_group_name_H-M   'P 1'
#
loop_
_entity.id
_entity.type
_entity.pdbx_description
1 polymer ?
#
loop_
_entity_poly.entity_id
_entity_poly.type
_entity_poly.pdbx_seq_one_letter_code
_entity_poly.pdbx_strand_id
1 'polypeptide(L)'
;MQTNDAIPIKNVYYMLAYAYQILSFSEFKNFSAEDFENIKDLYSEILLIGVPVLIRSGLLKDYIRVNERTSVIRGKIDINSSVKQNSLVDKKLVTIYDEFSEDILLNQILKATILYLSNFPKLTKDKRKKFYGFLVYFSNVSDVKLNLNLWKNVQYNRQNTRYQFLIDICHLLYKEMLISDGDFSNDYSLEDEQRLSSLYEKFIFAFYKRETQYDVTHPQIPWKVDNGIYDALPIMQTDIMVQNQNKTLIIDTKFYSENMAKRFEGGVAKQKSANLYQIFAYVNNWQAKFDETVSGMLLYAKTHSEEQPNHHYEINGNNISIITIDLNCDFEEIKKNLLTLVAKFLK
;
A
#
# COMPACT_ATOMS: atom_id res chain seq x y z
N MET A 1 -20.21 -2.91 19.71
CA MET A 1 -19.24 -2.11 18.91
C MET A 1 -19.93 -1.78 17.61
N GLN A 2 -20.45 -0.55 17.50
CA GLN A 2 -20.96 -0.04 16.23
C GLN A 2 -19.78 -0.07 15.26
N THR A 3 -19.94 -0.87 14.20
CA THR A 3 -19.07 -0.84 13.03
C THR A 3 -18.85 0.61 12.65
N ASN A 4 -17.59 1.00 12.41
CA ASN A 4 -17.31 2.25 11.71
C ASN A 4 -18.35 2.39 10.59
N ASP A 5 -19.13 3.47 10.54
CA ASP A 5 -19.85 3.85 9.31
C ASP A 5 -18.80 3.98 8.21
N ALA A 6 -18.59 2.86 7.53
CA ALA A 6 -17.33 2.53 6.89
C ALA A 6 -17.20 3.38 5.64
N ILE A 7 -16.01 3.94 5.43
CA ILE A 7 -15.59 4.55 4.15
C ILE A 7 -16.17 3.68 3.02
N PRO A 8 -16.97 4.25 2.10
CA PRO A 8 -17.59 3.49 1.04
C PRO A 8 -16.54 2.63 0.33
N ILE A 9 -16.86 1.37 0.08
CA ILE A 9 -15.97 0.42 -0.61
C ILE A 9 -15.50 1.02 -1.94
N LYS A 10 -16.39 1.77 -2.61
CA LYS A 10 -16.10 2.63 -3.78
C LYS A 10 -14.93 3.60 -3.55
N ASN A 11 -14.88 4.28 -2.42
CA ASN A 11 -13.83 5.25 -2.13
C ASN A 11 -12.50 4.55 -1.81
N VAL A 12 -12.54 3.41 -1.10
CA VAL A 12 -11.34 2.57 -0.89
C VAL A 12 -10.79 2.09 -2.24
N TYR A 13 -11.65 1.67 -3.17
CA TYR A 13 -11.26 1.31 -4.53
C TYR A 13 -10.51 2.43 -5.24
N TYR A 14 -11.07 3.64 -5.25
CA TYR A 14 -10.40 4.78 -5.90
C TYR A 14 -9.08 5.13 -5.22
N MET A 15 -9.01 5.10 -3.89
CA MET A 15 -7.75 5.32 -3.17
C MET A 15 -6.67 4.31 -3.61
N LEU A 16 -7.03 3.03 -3.70
CA LEU A 16 -6.14 1.97 -4.20
C LEU A 16 -5.72 2.21 -5.66
N ALA A 17 -6.66 2.65 -6.51
CA ALA A 17 -6.40 2.96 -7.92
C ALA A 17 -5.35 4.08 -8.09
N TYR A 18 -5.44 5.14 -7.30
CA TYR A 18 -4.44 6.21 -7.27
C TYR A 18 -3.12 5.74 -6.69
N ALA A 19 -3.14 5.18 -5.48
CA ALA A 19 -1.96 4.85 -4.68
C ALA A 19 -0.95 3.96 -5.42
N TYR A 20 -1.44 3.02 -6.23
CA TYR A 20 -0.57 2.04 -6.86
C TYR A 20 -0.33 2.26 -8.35
N GLN A 21 -0.94 3.27 -8.96
CA GLN A 21 -0.69 3.64 -10.37
C GLN A 21 -0.88 2.48 -11.36
N ILE A 22 -1.59 1.42 -10.96
CA ILE A 22 -1.58 0.12 -11.66
C ILE A 22 -2.34 0.15 -12.97
N LEU A 23 -3.19 1.15 -13.20
CA LEU A 23 -3.94 1.26 -14.44
C LEU A 23 -4.13 2.71 -14.87
N SER A 24 -4.23 2.88 -16.18
CA SER A 24 -4.70 4.13 -16.78
C SER A 24 -6.13 4.39 -16.28
N PHE A 25 -6.44 5.61 -15.83
CA PHE A 25 -7.79 5.94 -15.30
C PHE A 25 -8.90 5.77 -16.35
N SER A 26 -8.53 5.69 -17.63
CA SER A 26 -9.41 5.27 -18.72
C SER A 26 -9.96 3.86 -18.56
N GLU A 27 -9.18 2.91 -18.04
CA GLU A 27 -9.67 1.55 -17.73
C GLU A 27 -10.58 1.55 -16.49
N PHE A 28 -10.39 2.51 -15.59
CA PHE A 28 -11.19 2.70 -14.37
C PHE A 28 -12.53 3.42 -14.58
N LYS A 29 -12.63 4.32 -15.57
CA LYS A 29 -13.83 5.15 -15.79
C LYS A 29 -15.07 4.37 -16.22
N ASN A 30 -14.87 3.13 -16.70
CA ASN A 30 -15.95 2.25 -17.15
C ASN A 30 -16.61 1.45 -16.02
N PHE A 31 -16.15 1.58 -14.77
CA PHE A 31 -16.77 0.90 -13.63
C PHE A 31 -17.71 1.84 -12.85
N SER A 32 -19.00 1.50 -12.86
CA SER A 32 -19.97 1.96 -11.88
C SER A 32 -19.61 1.33 -10.53
N ALA A 33 -18.88 2.06 -9.70
CA ALA A 33 -18.55 1.62 -8.35
C ALA A 33 -19.76 1.56 -7.38
N GLU A 34 -20.99 1.77 -7.90
CA GLU A 34 -22.26 1.51 -7.23
C GLU A 34 -22.59 0.00 -7.13
N ASP A 35 -21.82 -0.87 -7.80
CA ASP A 35 -22.13 -2.31 -7.93
C ASP A 35 -21.43 -3.24 -6.92
N PHE A 36 -20.57 -2.74 -6.02
CA PHE A 36 -19.83 -3.60 -5.10
C PHE A 36 -20.64 -3.93 -3.84
N GLU A 37 -21.19 -5.14 -3.76
CA GLU A 37 -21.96 -5.60 -2.59
C GLU A 37 -21.10 -5.82 -1.33
N ASN A 38 -19.80 -6.12 -1.48
CA ASN A 38 -18.89 -6.39 -0.37
C ASN A 38 -17.40 -6.19 -0.74
N ILE A 39 -16.53 -6.16 0.28
CA ILE A 39 -15.08 -5.91 0.10
C ILE A 39 -14.37 -7.02 -0.68
N LYS A 40 -14.89 -8.26 -0.66
CA LYS A 40 -14.33 -9.37 -1.44
C LYS A 40 -14.59 -9.20 -2.93
N ASP A 41 -15.76 -8.66 -3.28
CA ASP A 41 -16.09 -8.34 -4.68
C ASP A 41 -15.16 -7.24 -5.21
N LEU A 42 -14.91 -6.21 -4.39
CA LEU A 42 -13.91 -5.19 -4.67
C LEU A 42 -12.52 -5.78 -4.95
N TYR A 43 -11.98 -6.60 -4.04
CA TYR A 43 -10.67 -7.22 -4.22
C TYR A 43 -10.62 -8.13 -5.44
N SER A 44 -11.70 -8.85 -5.73
CA SER A 44 -11.80 -9.65 -6.94
C SER A 44 -11.76 -8.78 -8.19
N GLU A 45 -12.41 -7.62 -8.20
CA GLU A 45 -12.39 -6.73 -9.35
C GLU A 45 -11.01 -6.12 -9.59
N ILE A 46 -10.35 -5.71 -8.50
CA ILE A 46 -8.97 -5.23 -8.56
C ILE A 46 -8.05 -6.29 -9.17
N LEU A 47 -8.14 -7.55 -8.72
CA LEU A 47 -7.34 -8.65 -9.25
C LEU A 47 -7.71 -8.96 -10.71
N LEU A 48 -8.99 -8.85 -11.08
CA LEU A 48 -9.45 -9.10 -12.44
C LEU A 48 -8.82 -8.13 -13.44
N ILE A 49 -8.60 -6.88 -13.04
CA ILE A 49 -7.97 -5.87 -13.89
C ILE A 49 -6.44 -5.93 -13.79
N GLY A 50 -5.89 -6.12 -12.58
CA GLY A 50 -4.45 -6.08 -12.33
C GLY A 50 -3.68 -7.30 -12.84
N VAL A 51 -4.24 -8.51 -12.72
CA VAL A 51 -3.57 -9.75 -13.17
C VAL A 51 -3.24 -9.71 -14.67
N PRO A 52 -4.16 -9.29 -15.57
CA PRO A 52 -3.83 -9.09 -16.99
C PRO A 52 -2.67 -8.14 -17.24
N VAL A 53 -2.51 -7.07 -16.45
CA VAL A 53 -1.38 -6.12 -16.60
C VAL A 53 -0.05 -6.83 -16.33
N LEU A 54 0.01 -7.63 -15.25
CA LEU A 54 1.20 -8.42 -14.94
C LEU A 54 1.50 -9.46 -16.02
N ILE A 55 0.47 -10.16 -16.50
CA ILE A 55 0.60 -11.17 -17.57
C ILE A 55 1.13 -10.52 -18.85
N ARG A 56 0.55 -9.39 -19.30
CA ARG A 56 0.99 -8.66 -20.50
C ARG A 56 2.44 -8.17 -20.39
N SER A 57 2.86 -7.83 -19.17
CA SER A 57 4.22 -7.36 -18.89
C SER A 57 5.23 -8.49 -18.67
N GLY A 58 4.80 -9.76 -18.84
CA GLY A 58 5.56 -10.96 -18.52
C GLY A 58 5.64 -11.22 -17.02
N LEU A 59 5.35 -12.46 -16.61
CA LEU A 59 5.52 -12.87 -15.22
C LEU A 59 6.97 -12.67 -14.78
N LEU A 60 7.15 -12.12 -13.58
CA LEU A 60 8.45 -11.92 -12.98
C LEU A 60 9.14 -13.28 -12.82
N LYS A 61 10.42 -13.31 -13.18
CA LYS A 61 11.31 -14.44 -12.97
C LYS A 61 12.40 -14.02 -11.99
N ASP A 62 12.81 -14.97 -11.16
CA ASP A 62 13.94 -14.77 -10.25
C ASP A 62 14.76 -16.07 -10.18
N TYR A 63 15.95 -15.98 -9.60
CA TYR A 63 16.81 -17.12 -9.38
C TYR A 63 16.29 -17.92 -8.18
N ILE A 64 15.79 -19.12 -8.45
CA ILE A 64 15.43 -20.10 -7.42
C ILE A 64 16.55 -21.12 -7.27
N ARG A 65 16.88 -21.46 -6.03
CA ARG A 65 17.90 -22.47 -5.74
C ARG A 65 17.30 -23.85 -5.88
N VAL A 66 17.72 -24.58 -6.92
CA VAL A 66 17.27 -25.94 -7.20
C VAL A 66 18.26 -26.93 -6.61
N ASN A 67 17.73 -27.99 -5.99
CA ASN A 67 18.50 -29.12 -5.51
C ASN A 67 17.90 -30.40 -6.14
N GLU A 68 18.61 -30.97 -7.12
CA GLU A 68 18.11 -32.11 -7.89
C GLU A 68 19.08 -33.30 -7.90
N ARG A 69 18.52 -34.52 -8.00
CA ARG A 69 19.29 -35.76 -8.16
C ARG A 69 19.27 -36.18 -9.63
N THR A 70 20.36 -35.94 -10.33
CA THR A 70 20.45 -36.06 -11.80
C THR A 70 21.71 -36.82 -12.24
N SER A 71 21.70 -37.35 -13.47
CA SER A 71 22.88 -37.93 -14.12
C SER A 71 23.69 -36.89 -14.91
N VAL A 72 23.16 -35.69 -15.09
CA VAL A 72 23.81 -34.58 -15.80
C VAL A 72 24.29 -33.55 -14.79
N ILE A 73 25.57 -33.17 -14.83
CA ILE A 73 26.12 -32.22 -13.88
C ILE A 73 25.74 -30.80 -14.32
N ARG A 74 24.90 -30.12 -13.53
CA ARG A 74 24.56 -28.70 -13.67
C ARG A 74 24.89 -27.96 -12.35
N GLY A 75 25.73 -26.93 -12.41
CA GLY A 75 26.15 -26.16 -11.24
C GLY A 75 27.02 -26.96 -10.24
N LYS A 76 26.80 -26.76 -8.93
CA LYS A 76 27.64 -27.30 -7.86
C LYS A 76 27.17 -28.68 -7.43
N ILE A 77 28.08 -29.64 -7.34
CA ILE A 77 27.77 -30.96 -6.77
C ILE A 77 27.73 -30.87 -5.24
N ASP A 78 26.65 -31.35 -4.63
CA ASP A 78 26.57 -31.60 -3.19
C ASP A 78 27.03 -33.03 -2.90
N ILE A 79 28.32 -33.18 -2.64
CA ILE A 79 28.96 -34.47 -2.35
C ILE A 79 28.34 -35.10 -1.10
N ASN A 80 28.05 -34.31 -0.06
CA ASN A 80 27.52 -34.82 1.20
C ASN A 80 26.13 -35.43 0.99
N SER A 81 25.24 -34.72 0.31
CA SER A 81 23.90 -35.23 -0.01
C SER A 81 23.97 -36.42 -0.97
N SER A 82 24.88 -36.39 -1.94
CA SER A 82 25.08 -37.50 -2.90
C SER A 82 25.52 -38.80 -2.23
N VAL A 83 26.44 -38.72 -1.27
CA VAL A 83 26.90 -39.89 -0.50
C VAL A 83 25.81 -40.36 0.45
N LYS A 84 25.17 -39.46 1.21
CA LYS A 84 24.08 -39.81 2.15
C LYS A 84 22.90 -40.51 1.48
N GLN A 85 22.57 -40.13 0.25
CA GLN A 85 21.46 -40.71 -0.51
C GLN A 85 21.87 -41.92 -1.37
N ASN A 86 23.10 -42.44 -1.23
CA ASN A 86 23.67 -43.49 -2.08
C ASN A 86 23.49 -43.22 -3.58
N SER A 87 23.55 -41.93 -3.99
CA SER A 87 23.21 -41.52 -5.35
C SER A 87 24.15 -42.09 -6.42
N LEU A 88 25.39 -42.40 -6.01
CA LEU A 88 26.42 -43.01 -6.85
C LEU A 88 26.07 -44.43 -7.32
N VAL A 89 25.23 -45.17 -6.58
CA VAL A 89 24.79 -46.52 -6.97
C VAL A 89 24.00 -46.49 -8.28
N ASP A 90 23.15 -45.47 -8.44
CA ASP A 90 22.35 -45.27 -9.66
C ASP A 90 23.04 -44.35 -10.68
N LYS A 91 24.35 -44.09 -10.50
CA LYS A 91 25.14 -43.14 -11.32
C LYS A 91 24.53 -41.73 -11.38
N LYS A 92 23.92 -41.28 -10.29
CA LYS A 92 23.38 -39.93 -10.13
C LYS A 92 24.16 -39.14 -9.09
N LEU A 93 24.09 -37.83 -9.19
CA LEU A 93 24.63 -36.89 -8.22
C LEU A 93 23.55 -35.91 -7.81
N VAL A 94 23.65 -35.42 -6.58
CA VAL A 94 22.84 -34.32 -6.08
C VAL A 94 23.54 -33.02 -6.47
N THR A 95 22.90 -32.22 -7.31
CA THR A 95 23.44 -30.95 -7.81
C THR A 95 22.60 -29.78 -7.35
N ILE A 96 23.28 -28.69 -6.99
CA ILE A 96 22.72 -27.43 -6.54
C ILE A 96 23.08 -26.36 -7.56
N TYR A 97 22.07 -25.71 -8.14
CA TYR A 97 22.26 -24.60 -9.06
C TYR A 97 21.10 -23.61 -8.94
N ASP A 98 21.32 -22.40 -9.46
CA ASP A 98 20.28 -21.38 -9.52
C ASP A 98 19.60 -21.42 -10.89
N GLU A 99 18.28 -21.49 -10.88
CA GLU A 99 17.44 -21.52 -12.07
C GLU A 99 16.63 -20.23 -12.18
N PHE A 100 16.69 -19.58 -13.35
CA PHE A 100 15.89 -18.39 -13.61
C PHE A 100 14.47 -18.79 -13.99
N SER A 101 13.56 -18.80 -13.00
CA SER A 101 12.22 -19.37 -13.10
C SER A 101 11.14 -18.36 -12.73
N GLU A 102 9.94 -18.55 -13.29
CA GLU A 102 8.72 -17.87 -12.85
C GLU A 102 8.09 -18.50 -11.61
N ASP A 103 8.60 -19.65 -11.16
CA ASP A 103 8.12 -20.35 -9.95
C ASP A 103 8.62 -19.70 -8.65
N ILE A 104 8.32 -18.41 -8.51
CA ILE A 104 8.65 -17.58 -7.36
C ILE A 104 7.42 -17.40 -6.46
N LEU A 105 7.66 -17.14 -5.17
CA LEU A 105 6.60 -17.01 -4.16
C LEU A 105 5.48 -16.03 -4.57
N LEU A 106 5.83 -14.90 -5.19
CA LEU A 106 4.85 -13.90 -5.64
C LEU A 106 3.87 -14.47 -6.68
N ASN A 107 4.38 -15.22 -7.66
CA ASN A 107 3.55 -15.85 -8.68
C ASN A 107 2.73 -17.02 -8.09
N GLN A 108 3.31 -17.77 -7.14
CA GLN A 108 2.61 -18.84 -6.44
C GLN A 108 1.42 -18.31 -5.62
N ILE A 109 1.60 -17.18 -4.91
CA ILE A 109 0.51 -16.48 -4.19
C ILE A 109 -0.59 -16.09 -5.17
N LEU A 110 -0.25 -15.43 -6.27
CA LEU A 110 -1.21 -15.02 -7.29
C LEU A 110 -1.98 -16.23 -7.84
N LYS A 111 -1.27 -17.30 -8.23
CA LYS A 111 -1.89 -18.53 -8.75
C LYS A 111 -2.88 -19.12 -7.74
N ALA A 112 -2.49 -19.24 -6.47
CA ALA A 112 -3.33 -19.78 -5.42
C ALA A 112 -4.58 -18.91 -5.18
N THR A 113 -4.44 -17.58 -5.18
CA THR A 113 -5.59 -16.66 -5.07
C THR A 113 -6.51 -16.74 -6.29
N ILE A 114 -5.97 -16.78 -7.52
CA ILE A 114 -6.74 -16.92 -8.76
C ILE A 114 -7.53 -18.23 -8.75
N LEU A 115 -6.89 -19.33 -8.35
CA LEU A 115 -7.52 -20.64 -8.24
C LEU A 115 -8.68 -20.60 -7.23
N TYR A 116 -8.48 -19.96 -6.08
CA TYR A 116 -9.55 -19.74 -5.11
C TYR A 116 -10.73 -18.98 -5.72
N LEU A 117 -10.47 -17.83 -6.35
CA LEU A 117 -11.52 -16.99 -6.94
C LEU A 117 -12.25 -17.67 -8.10
N SER A 118 -11.56 -18.49 -8.89
CA SER A 118 -12.20 -19.28 -9.96
C SER A 118 -13.25 -20.27 -9.45
N ASN A 119 -13.17 -20.66 -8.17
CA ASN A 119 -14.08 -21.60 -7.52
C ASN A 119 -14.99 -20.94 -6.48
N PHE A 120 -14.86 -19.63 -6.26
CA PHE A 120 -15.59 -18.94 -5.18
C PHE A 120 -17.07 -18.73 -5.55
N PRO A 121 -18.03 -19.35 -4.83
CA PRO A 121 -19.42 -19.40 -5.26
C PRO A 121 -20.13 -18.04 -5.24
N LYS A 122 -19.71 -17.12 -4.38
CA LYS A 122 -20.30 -15.78 -4.27
C LYS A 122 -19.95 -14.84 -5.43
N LEU A 123 -18.95 -15.18 -6.26
CA LEU A 123 -18.66 -14.42 -7.48
C LEU A 123 -19.64 -14.77 -8.61
N THR A 124 -19.79 -13.88 -9.57
CA THR A 124 -20.58 -14.19 -10.77
C THR A 124 -19.87 -15.25 -11.63
N LYS A 125 -20.65 -16.01 -12.40
CA LYS A 125 -20.12 -17.06 -13.29
C LYS A 125 -19.12 -16.50 -14.31
N ASP A 126 -19.33 -15.29 -14.79
CA ASP A 126 -18.43 -14.59 -15.72
C ASP A 126 -17.06 -14.29 -15.07
N LYS A 127 -17.05 -13.69 -13.87
CA LYS A 127 -15.81 -13.41 -13.12
C LYS A 127 -15.02 -14.70 -12.85
N ARG A 128 -15.69 -15.77 -12.39
CA ARG A 128 -15.05 -17.08 -12.18
C ARG A 128 -14.38 -17.63 -13.44
N LYS A 129 -15.06 -17.52 -14.60
CA LYS A 129 -14.51 -17.99 -15.89
C LYS A 129 -13.27 -17.19 -16.29
N LYS A 130 -13.27 -15.87 -16.08
CA LYS A 130 -12.10 -15.03 -16.36
C LYS A 130 -10.91 -15.42 -15.48
N PHE A 131 -11.10 -15.60 -14.17
CA PHE A 131 -10.05 -16.10 -13.28
C PHE A 131 -9.51 -17.47 -13.70
N TYR A 132 -10.39 -18.41 -14.04
CA TYR A 132 -9.97 -19.71 -14.55
C TYR A 132 -9.11 -19.58 -15.82
N GLY A 133 -9.48 -18.67 -16.73
CA GLY A 133 -8.69 -18.37 -17.93
C GLY A 133 -7.29 -17.84 -17.65
N PHE A 134 -7.07 -17.15 -16.53
CA PHE A 134 -5.74 -16.67 -16.16
C PHE A 134 -4.78 -17.79 -15.75
N LEU A 135 -5.29 -18.93 -15.26
CA LEU A 135 -4.44 -20.04 -14.77
C LEU A 135 -3.52 -20.63 -15.85
N VAL A 136 -3.89 -20.50 -17.14
CA VAL A 136 -3.06 -20.96 -18.27
C VAL A 136 -1.69 -20.28 -18.29
N TYR A 137 -1.62 -19.01 -17.88
CA TYR A 137 -0.37 -18.24 -17.82
C TYR A 137 0.52 -18.61 -16.63
N PHE A 138 0.00 -19.35 -15.65
CA PHE A 138 0.72 -19.80 -14.45
C PHE A 138 1.05 -21.30 -14.51
N SER A 139 1.19 -21.85 -15.72
CA SER A 139 1.41 -23.29 -15.95
C SER A 139 2.76 -23.79 -15.42
N ASN A 140 3.81 -22.97 -15.43
CA ASN A 140 5.12 -23.34 -14.85
C ASN A 140 5.30 -22.85 -13.40
N VAL A 141 4.21 -22.42 -12.74
CA VAL A 141 4.22 -21.96 -11.35
C VAL A 141 3.62 -23.06 -10.49
N SER A 142 4.32 -23.47 -9.44
CA SER A 142 3.88 -24.51 -8.51
C SER A 142 2.71 -24.04 -7.65
N ASP A 143 1.88 -24.98 -7.19
CA ASP A 143 0.79 -24.67 -6.27
C ASP A 143 1.31 -24.46 -4.85
N VAL A 144 0.70 -23.51 -4.12
CA VAL A 144 1.01 -23.24 -2.71
C VAL A 144 -0.26 -23.12 -1.89
N LYS A 145 -0.23 -23.60 -0.65
CA LYS A 145 -1.32 -23.40 0.30
C LYS A 145 -1.17 -22.04 1.00
N LEU A 146 -2.12 -21.14 0.76
CA LEU A 146 -2.16 -19.84 1.43
C LEU A 146 -2.26 -20.02 2.95
N ASN A 147 -1.41 -19.29 3.67
CA ASN A 147 -1.38 -19.20 5.13
C ASN A 147 -0.72 -17.88 5.55
N LEU A 148 -1.06 -17.32 6.73
CA LEU A 148 -0.56 -16.00 7.14
C LEU A 148 0.98 -15.91 7.26
N ASN A 149 1.66 -17.03 7.56
CA ASN A 149 3.13 -17.04 7.63
C ASN A 149 3.80 -16.92 6.26
N LEU A 150 3.09 -17.23 5.18
CA LEU A 150 3.61 -17.13 3.82
C LEU A 150 4.02 -15.68 3.47
N TRP A 151 3.24 -14.70 3.92
CA TRP A 151 3.50 -13.28 3.69
C TRP A 151 4.74 -12.76 4.43
N LYS A 152 5.18 -13.41 5.52
CA LYS A 152 6.42 -13.05 6.22
C LYS A 152 7.67 -13.31 5.37
N ASN A 153 7.57 -14.22 4.40
CA ASN A 153 8.65 -14.57 3.48
C ASN A 153 8.62 -13.73 2.19
N VAL A 154 7.61 -12.88 2.01
CA VAL A 154 7.52 -11.99 0.85
C VAL A 154 8.50 -10.84 1.04
N GLN A 155 9.43 -10.69 0.09
CA GLN A 155 10.39 -9.59 0.07
C GLN A 155 10.21 -8.76 -1.18
N TYR A 156 10.10 -7.44 -0.99
CA TYR A 156 9.98 -6.50 -2.09
C TYR A 156 11.32 -5.84 -2.40
N ASN A 157 11.63 -5.72 -3.67
CA ASN A 157 12.81 -5.06 -4.23
C ASN A 157 12.39 -4.24 -5.45
N ARG A 158 13.30 -3.42 -5.99
CA ARG A 158 13.02 -2.53 -7.14
C ARG A 158 12.49 -3.26 -8.38
N GLN A 159 12.80 -4.54 -8.57
CA GLN A 159 12.38 -5.33 -9.73
C GLN A 159 10.96 -5.89 -9.57
N ASN A 160 10.52 -6.13 -8.33
CA ASN A 160 9.25 -6.76 -8.03
C ASN A 160 8.22 -5.81 -7.38
N THR A 161 8.56 -4.53 -7.14
CA THR A 161 7.63 -3.53 -6.58
C THR A 161 6.30 -3.45 -7.35
N ARG A 162 6.29 -3.70 -8.67
CA ARG A 162 5.07 -3.73 -9.48
C ARG A 162 4.06 -4.82 -9.05
N TYR A 163 4.50 -5.86 -8.34
CA TYR A 163 3.64 -6.92 -7.81
C TYR A 163 3.03 -6.56 -6.45
N GLN A 164 3.69 -5.68 -5.70
CA GLN A 164 3.40 -5.44 -4.28
C GLN A 164 1.91 -5.25 -4.02
N PHE A 165 1.27 -4.38 -4.80
CA PHE A 165 -0.16 -4.14 -4.66
C PHE A 165 -1.02 -5.39 -4.80
N LEU A 166 -0.87 -6.17 -5.88
CA LEU A 166 -1.74 -7.31 -6.11
C LEU A 166 -1.50 -8.40 -5.06
N ILE A 167 -0.26 -8.51 -4.57
CA ILE A 167 0.07 -9.42 -3.46
C ILE A 167 -0.54 -8.93 -2.13
N ASP A 168 -0.57 -7.62 -1.90
CA ASP A 168 -1.23 -7.02 -0.74
C ASP A 168 -2.77 -7.21 -0.83
N ILE A 169 -3.36 -7.10 -2.02
CA ILE A 169 -4.78 -7.43 -2.25
C ILE A 169 -5.04 -8.93 -2.02
N CYS A 170 -4.17 -9.82 -2.50
CA CYS A 170 -4.24 -11.25 -2.20
C CYS A 170 -4.17 -11.50 -0.69
N HIS A 171 -3.35 -10.76 0.05
CA HIS A 171 -3.26 -10.84 1.51
C HIS A 171 -4.57 -10.43 2.18
N LEU A 172 -5.11 -9.26 1.81
CA LEU A 172 -6.35 -8.73 2.38
C LEU A 172 -7.52 -9.67 2.09
N LEU A 173 -7.60 -10.16 0.85
CA LEU A 173 -8.62 -11.14 0.45
C LEU A 173 -8.52 -12.42 1.30
N TYR A 174 -7.31 -12.94 1.51
CA TYR A 174 -7.09 -14.13 2.33
C TYR A 174 -7.46 -13.89 3.81
N LYS A 175 -7.11 -12.74 4.39
CA LYS A 175 -7.53 -12.38 5.76
C LYS A 175 -9.06 -12.34 5.89
N GLU A 176 -9.75 -11.72 4.93
CA GLU A 176 -11.21 -11.67 4.88
C GLU A 176 -11.86 -13.05 4.73
N MET A 177 -11.18 -14.01 4.11
CA MET A 177 -11.64 -15.41 4.08
C MET A 177 -11.62 -16.02 5.48
N LEU A 178 -10.48 -15.89 6.20
CA LEU A 178 -10.33 -16.45 7.55
C LEU A 178 -11.37 -15.89 8.53
N ILE A 179 -11.68 -14.59 8.44
CA ILE A 179 -12.69 -13.94 9.28
C ILE A 179 -14.08 -14.53 9.01
N SER A 180 -14.43 -14.77 7.73
CA SER A 180 -15.74 -15.35 7.37
C SER A 180 -15.90 -16.81 7.79
N ASP A 181 -14.80 -17.53 7.98
CA ASP A 181 -14.80 -18.92 8.42
C ASP A 181 -14.83 -19.06 9.97
N GLY A 182 -14.89 -17.93 10.70
CA GLY A 182 -15.17 -17.89 12.14
C GLY A 182 -13.98 -18.17 13.07
N ASP A 183 -12.77 -18.31 12.52
CA ASP A 183 -11.63 -18.91 13.25
C ASP A 183 -10.73 -17.90 13.98
N PHE A 184 -10.95 -16.59 13.82
CA PHE A 184 -10.09 -15.57 14.40
C PHE A 184 -10.84 -14.28 14.75
N SER A 185 -10.99 -14.00 16.05
CA SER A 185 -11.46 -12.72 16.57
C SER A 185 -10.45 -12.15 17.58
N ASN A 186 -10.05 -10.89 17.35
CA ASN A 186 -9.55 -9.91 18.32
C ASN A 186 -8.11 -9.34 18.22
N ASP A 187 -7.26 -9.68 17.24
CA ASP A 187 -5.91 -9.04 17.12
C ASP A 187 -5.66 -8.27 15.81
N TYR A 188 -6.73 -7.97 15.04
CA TYR A 188 -6.62 -7.50 13.64
C TYR A 188 -6.67 -5.97 13.44
N SER A 189 -7.11 -5.18 14.44
CA SER A 189 -7.43 -3.76 14.20
C SER A 189 -6.21 -2.87 13.94
N LEU A 190 -5.09 -3.10 14.63
CA LEU A 190 -3.90 -2.25 14.55
C LEU A 190 -3.14 -2.41 13.23
N GLU A 191 -3.00 -3.64 12.73
CA GLU A 191 -2.36 -3.88 11.42
C GLU A 191 -3.18 -3.29 10.27
N ASP A 192 -4.50 -3.35 10.37
CA ASP A 192 -5.39 -2.82 9.34
C ASP A 192 -5.42 -1.29 9.35
N GLU A 193 -5.34 -0.65 10.53
CA GLU A 193 -5.18 0.81 10.65
C GLU A 193 -3.86 1.30 10.05
N GLN A 194 -2.74 0.60 10.29
CA GLN A 194 -1.45 0.93 9.67
C GLN A 194 -1.49 0.80 8.15
N ARG A 195 -2.14 -0.24 7.63
CA ARG A 195 -2.31 -0.44 6.18
C ARG A 195 -3.18 0.65 5.56
N LEU A 196 -4.27 1.02 6.21
CA LEU A 196 -5.15 2.12 5.76
C LEU A 196 -4.44 3.47 5.82
N SER A 197 -3.61 3.71 6.84
CA SER A 197 -2.77 4.90 6.92
C SER A 197 -1.79 4.97 5.75
N SER A 198 -1.08 3.88 5.45
CA SER A 198 -0.17 3.84 4.30
C SER A 198 -0.91 3.97 2.97
N LEU A 199 -2.10 3.38 2.84
CA LEU A 199 -2.94 3.56 1.65
C LEU A 199 -3.35 5.02 1.48
N TYR A 200 -3.79 5.67 2.56
CA TYR A 200 -4.21 7.07 2.55
C TYR A 200 -3.06 7.98 2.15
N GLU A 201 -1.88 7.82 2.74
CA GLU A 201 -0.67 8.54 2.37
C GLU A 201 -0.35 8.42 0.87
N LYS A 202 -0.24 7.19 0.36
CA LYS A 202 0.03 6.91 -1.06
C LYS A 202 -1.05 7.47 -1.98
N PHE A 203 -2.31 7.38 -1.56
CA PHE A 203 -3.45 7.93 -2.28
C PHE A 203 -3.30 9.44 -2.45
N ILE A 204 -3.10 10.18 -1.36
CA ILE A 204 -3.01 11.65 -1.41
C ILE A 204 -1.79 12.07 -2.24
N PHE A 205 -0.66 11.38 -2.09
CA PHE A 205 0.54 11.63 -2.90
C PHE A 205 0.25 11.46 -4.39
N ALA A 206 -0.28 10.29 -4.78
CA ALA A 206 -0.56 9.97 -6.17
C ALA A 206 -1.68 10.85 -6.76
N PHE A 207 -2.66 11.23 -5.94
CA PHE A 207 -3.73 12.15 -6.31
C PHE A 207 -3.15 13.50 -6.73
N TYR A 208 -2.37 14.16 -5.86
CA TYR A 208 -1.82 15.47 -6.20
C TYR A 208 -0.86 15.41 -7.38
N LYS A 209 0.00 14.37 -7.44
CA LYS A 209 0.94 14.19 -8.54
C LYS A 209 0.25 14.04 -9.90
N ARG A 210 -0.97 13.50 -9.92
CA ARG A 210 -1.72 13.22 -11.13
C ARG A 210 -2.68 14.35 -11.52
N GLU A 211 -3.40 14.88 -10.56
CA GLU A 211 -4.52 15.81 -10.79
C GLU A 211 -4.10 17.29 -10.79
N THR A 212 -2.82 17.57 -10.51
CA THR A 212 -2.28 18.93 -10.49
C THR A 212 -1.05 19.07 -11.38
N GLN A 213 -0.69 20.31 -11.70
CA GLN A 213 0.55 20.65 -12.40
C GLN A 213 1.66 21.07 -11.42
N TYR A 214 1.45 20.87 -10.12
CA TYR A 214 2.41 21.23 -9.09
C TYR A 214 3.55 20.20 -9.03
N ASP A 215 4.68 20.62 -8.46
CA ASP A 215 5.77 19.70 -8.18
C ASP A 215 5.44 18.92 -6.89
N VAL A 216 5.19 17.61 -7.03
CA VAL A 216 4.76 16.73 -5.93
C VAL A 216 5.84 15.70 -5.65
N THR A 217 6.45 15.82 -4.48
CA THR A 217 7.58 15.01 -4.02
C THR A 217 7.37 14.54 -2.57
N HIS A 218 8.26 13.70 -2.06
CA HIS A 218 8.27 13.26 -0.66
C HIS A 218 9.72 13.26 -0.13
N PRO A 219 10.37 14.44 -0.05
CA PRO A 219 11.80 14.51 0.26
C PRO A 219 12.12 14.13 1.71
N GLN A 220 13.39 13.79 1.94
CA GLN A 220 13.96 13.83 3.28
C GLN A 220 14.38 15.27 3.59
N ILE A 221 13.93 15.81 4.72
CA ILE A 221 14.33 17.13 5.19
C ILE A 221 15.55 16.95 6.10
N PRO A 222 16.70 17.56 5.80
CA PRO A 222 17.84 17.50 6.70
C PRO A 222 17.58 18.32 7.96
N TRP A 223 18.11 17.88 9.10
CA TRP A 223 18.09 18.70 10.31
C TRP A 223 18.95 19.95 10.14
N LYS A 224 18.45 21.09 10.60
CA LYS A 224 19.26 22.29 10.83
C LYS A 224 20.02 22.07 12.13
N VAL A 225 21.31 21.79 12.00
CA VAL A 225 22.20 21.51 13.13
C VAL A 225 23.33 22.52 13.13
N ASP A 226 23.36 23.38 14.16
CA ASP A 226 24.33 24.46 14.24
C ASP A 226 25.77 23.98 14.48
N ASN A 227 25.93 22.83 15.16
CA ASN A 227 27.24 22.24 15.50
C ASN A 227 27.70 21.15 14.52
N GLY A 228 26.91 20.86 13.47
CA GLY A 228 27.24 19.88 12.43
C GLY A 228 27.25 18.40 12.85
N ILE A 229 26.68 18.03 14.01
CA ILE A 229 26.65 16.63 14.49
C ILE A 229 25.32 15.96 14.11
N TYR A 230 25.35 14.97 13.22
CA TYR A 230 24.15 14.32 12.67
C TYR A 230 23.94 12.85 13.07
N ASP A 231 24.96 12.20 13.66
CA ASP A 231 25.08 10.73 13.72
C ASP A 231 23.93 9.98 14.43
N ALA A 232 23.20 10.66 15.32
CA ALA A 232 22.10 10.07 16.09
C ALA A 232 20.73 10.69 15.78
N LEU A 233 20.63 11.56 14.76
CA LEU A 233 19.38 12.23 14.44
C LEU A 233 18.46 11.32 13.61
N PRO A 234 17.16 11.28 13.91
CA PRO A 234 16.21 10.48 13.13
C PRO A 234 16.03 11.06 11.74
N ILE A 235 15.72 10.22 10.76
CA ILE A 235 15.43 10.68 9.40
C ILE A 235 14.06 11.38 9.40
N MET A 236 14.02 12.65 8.95
CA MET A 236 12.76 13.36 8.70
C MET A 236 12.28 13.08 7.28
N GLN A 237 11.45 12.07 7.12
CA GLN A 237 10.82 11.70 5.86
C GLN A 237 9.42 12.32 5.80
N THR A 238 9.18 13.25 4.87
CA THR A 238 7.83 13.80 4.67
C THR A 238 6.97 12.79 3.92
N ASP A 239 5.68 12.74 4.23
CA ASP A 239 4.69 12.02 3.44
C ASP A 239 4.56 12.66 2.05
N ILE A 240 4.29 13.98 2.00
CA ILE A 240 4.01 14.70 0.76
C ILE A 240 4.51 16.13 0.87
N MET A 241 5.14 16.62 -0.19
CA MET A 241 5.47 18.01 -0.39
C MET A 241 4.92 18.44 -1.75
N VAL A 242 4.18 19.55 -1.75
CA VAL A 242 3.62 20.14 -2.96
C VAL A 242 4.18 21.55 -3.12
N GLN A 243 4.81 21.81 -4.25
CA GLN A 243 5.44 23.10 -4.53
C GLN A 243 4.86 23.75 -5.79
N ASN A 244 4.72 25.07 -5.73
CA ASN A 244 4.39 25.91 -6.87
C ASN A 244 5.16 27.23 -6.77
N GLN A 245 6.10 27.46 -7.68
CA GLN A 245 6.95 28.66 -7.69
C GLN A 245 7.65 28.87 -6.33
N ASN A 246 7.34 29.96 -5.62
CA ASN A 246 7.90 30.32 -4.31
C ASN A 246 7.01 29.89 -3.15
N LYS A 247 6.12 28.91 -3.34
CA LYS A 247 5.23 28.40 -2.30
C LYS A 247 5.44 26.91 -2.11
N THR A 248 5.65 26.52 -0.86
CA THR A 248 5.88 25.13 -0.46
C THR A 248 4.88 24.74 0.61
N LEU A 249 4.16 23.65 0.36
CA LEU A 249 3.25 23.04 1.31
C LEU A 249 3.76 21.64 1.68
N ILE A 250 4.12 21.46 2.94
CA ILE A 250 4.47 20.16 3.52
C ILE A 250 3.20 19.57 4.12
N ILE A 251 2.83 18.36 3.73
CA ILE A 251 1.62 17.67 4.18
C ILE A 251 2.05 16.38 4.88
N ASP A 252 1.53 16.18 6.08
CA ASP A 252 1.63 14.94 6.85
C ASP A 252 0.21 14.37 6.98
N THR A 253 0.04 13.13 6.53
CA THR A 253 -1.26 12.48 6.43
C THR A 253 -1.47 11.54 7.60
N LYS A 254 -2.69 11.51 8.12
CA LYS A 254 -3.01 10.69 9.30
C LYS A 254 -4.35 10.01 9.14
N PHE A 255 -4.35 8.70 9.36
CA PHE A 255 -5.56 7.87 9.38
C PHE A 255 -5.63 7.19 10.75
N TYR A 256 -6.56 7.64 11.60
CA TYR A 256 -6.79 7.00 12.89
C TYR A 256 -8.26 6.69 13.09
N SER A 257 -8.60 5.66 13.87
CA SER A 257 -9.96 5.50 14.40
C SER A 257 -10.42 6.74 15.19
N GLU A 258 -9.54 7.30 16.02
CA GLU A 258 -9.76 8.54 16.77
C GLU A 258 -8.75 9.63 16.39
N ASN A 259 -9.22 10.76 15.84
CA ASN A 259 -8.36 11.86 15.36
C ASN A 259 -8.01 12.90 16.43
N MET A 260 -8.66 12.86 17.60
CA MET A 260 -8.40 13.77 18.71
C MET A 260 -8.13 12.98 20.00
N ALA A 261 -7.25 13.49 20.85
CA ALA A 261 -6.89 12.88 22.12
C ALA A 261 -7.70 13.51 23.27
N LYS A 262 -8.33 12.68 24.10
CA LYS A 262 -8.91 13.08 25.38
C LYS A 262 -7.96 12.68 26.51
N ARG A 263 -7.64 13.62 27.41
CA ARG A 263 -6.78 13.33 28.58
C ARG A 263 -7.52 12.58 29.70
N PHE A 264 -8.85 12.69 29.73
CA PHE A 264 -9.74 12.02 30.68
C PHE A 264 -11.16 11.99 30.11
N GLU A 265 -12.01 11.12 30.65
CA GLU A 265 -13.41 10.98 30.25
C GLU A 265 -14.19 12.28 30.50
N GLY A 266 -14.79 12.86 29.45
CA GLY A 266 -15.45 14.17 29.50
C GLY A 266 -14.53 15.40 29.33
N GLY A 267 -13.23 15.21 29.10
CA GLY A 267 -12.30 16.30 28.78
C GLY A 267 -12.44 16.80 27.34
N VAL A 268 -12.14 18.09 27.12
CA VAL A 268 -12.10 18.71 25.78
C VAL A 268 -11.08 17.97 24.91
N ALA A 269 -11.52 17.47 23.76
CA ALA A 269 -10.65 16.76 22.83
C ALA A 269 -9.59 17.73 22.29
N LYS A 270 -8.32 17.31 22.26
CA LYS A 270 -7.21 18.10 21.72
C LYS A 270 -6.57 17.38 20.55
N GLN A 271 -5.86 18.13 19.71
CA GLN A 271 -5.03 17.54 18.65
C GLN A 271 -3.98 16.61 19.25
N LYS A 272 -3.64 15.56 18.50
CA LYS A 272 -2.52 14.67 18.85
C LYS A 272 -1.21 15.46 18.74
N SER A 273 -0.59 15.74 19.88
CA SER A 273 0.62 16.55 19.97
C SER A 273 1.78 16.01 19.13
N ALA A 274 1.93 14.68 19.07
CA ALA A 274 2.97 14.02 18.27
C ALA A 274 2.92 14.44 16.79
N ASN A 275 1.73 14.50 16.20
CA ASN A 275 1.55 14.88 14.79
C ASN A 275 1.87 16.37 14.59
N LEU A 276 1.43 17.22 15.53
CA LEU A 276 1.75 18.65 15.50
C LEU A 276 3.26 18.90 15.61
N TYR A 277 3.95 18.17 16.49
CA TYR A 277 5.40 18.27 16.62
C TYR A 277 6.14 17.79 15.37
N GLN A 278 5.64 16.74 14.72
CA GLN A 278 6.20 16.22 13.47
C GLN A 278 6.12 17.27 12.35
N ILE A 279 4.93 17.81 12.06
CA ILE A 279 4.79 18.83 11.01
C ILE A 279 5.56 20.11 11.34
N PHE A 280 5.57 20.51 12.62
CA PHE A 280 6.34 21.66 13.08
C PHE A 280 7.84 21.46 12.84
N ALA A 281 8.37 20.27 13.16
CA ALA A 281 9.77 19.94 12.90
C ALA A 281 10.11 20.02 11.40
N TYR A 282 9.24 19.50 10.53
CA TYR A 282 9.43 19.56 9.07
C TYR A 282 9.48 21.01 8.57
N VAL A 283 8.49 21.81 8.93
CA VAL A 283 8.40 23.21 8.50
C VAL A 283 9.59 24.03 9.00
N ASN A 284 9.98 23.86 10.27
CA ASN A 284 11.07 24.64 10.86
C ASN A 284 12.45 24.26 10.29
N ASN A 285 12.65 23.00 9.92
CA ASN A 285 13.90 22.52 9.33
C ASN A 285 13.98 22.72 7.81
N TRP A 286 12.89 23.08 7.15
CA TRP A 286 12.92 23.39 5.72
C TRP A 286 13.81 24.59 5.41
N GLN A 287 14.68 24.44 4.42
CA GLN A 287 15.58 25.51 3.96
C GLN A 287 14.90 26.26 2.82
N ALA A 288 13.98 27.16 3.17
CA ALA A 288 13.30 28.01 2.21
C ALA A 288 14.29 28.89 1.43
N LYS A 289 14.07 29.02 0.13
CA LYS A 289 14.75 29.98 -0.74
C LYS A 289 14.30 31.41 -0.38
N PHE A 290 15.03 32.40 -0.91
CA PHE A 290 14.64 33.79 -0.80
C PHE A 290 13.21 34.00 -1.35
N ASP A 291 12.37 34.68 -0.57
CA ASP A 291 10.93 34.89 -0.81
C ASP A 291 10.06 33.62 -0.87
N GLU A 292 10.56 32.46 -0.44
CA GLU A 292 9.76 31.24 -0.37
C GLU A 292 8.87 31.22 0.88
N THR A 293 7.56 31.05 0.66
CA THR A 293 6.58 30.86 1.74
C THR A 293 6.39 29.37 2.01
N VAL A 294 6.58 28.97 3.26
CA VAL A 294 6.46 27.57 3.70
C VAL A 294 5.23 27.42 4.57
N SER A 295 4.41 26.42 4.29
CA SER A 295 3.25 26.05 5.09
C SER A 295 3.28 24.57 5.43
N GLY A 296 2.77 24.22 6.61
CA GLY A 296 2.53 22.85 7.04
C GLY A 296 1.04 22.51 7.02
N MET A 297 0.72 21.26 6.73
CA MET A 297 -0.63 20.73 6.82
C MET A 297 -0.63 19.35 7.48
N LEU A 298 -1.47 19.18 8.51
CA LEU A 298 -1.90 17.87 8.95
C LEU A 298 -3.22 17.54 8.27
N LEU A 299 -3.23 16.48 7.46
CA LEU A 299 -4.40 16.05 6.72
C LEU A 299 -4.94 14.75 7.30
N TYR A 300 -6.02 14.85 8.06
CA TYR A 300 -6.71 13.72 8.67
C TYR A 300 -7.80 13.16 7.76
N ALA A 301 -7.94 11.83 7.69
CA ALA A 301 -9.17 11.21 7.21
C ALA A 301 -10.25 11.33 8.28
N LYS A 302 -11.43 11.86 7.95
CA LYS A 302 -12.53 12.07 8.90
C LYS A 302 -13.00 10.75 9.48
N THR A 303 -13.19 10.72 10.79
CA THR A 303 -13.74 9.56 11.51
C THR A 303 -14.99 9.93 12.30
N HIS A 304 -15.56 8.96 13.03
CA HIS A 304 -16.83 9.06 13.78
C HIS A 304 -16.89 10.14 14.87
N SER A 305 -15.80 10.87 15.12
CA SER A 305 -15.84 11.99 16.06
C SER A 305 -16.65 13.15 15.50
N GLU A 306 -17.63 13.65 16.25
CA GLU A 306 -18.36 14.87 15.88
C GLU A 306 -17.45 16.10 15.88
N GLU A 307 -16.41 16.10 16.72
CA GLU A 307 -15.39 17.14 16.78
C GLU A 307 -14.25 16.82 15.81
N GLN A 308 -14.03 17.71 14.84
CA GLN A 308 -12.94 17.59 13.88
C GLN A 308 -11.87 18.65 14.18
N PRO A 309 -10.57 18.32 14.11
CA PRO A 309 -9.49 19.20 14.52
C PRO A 309 -9.19 20.32 13.49
N ASN A 310 -10.20 20.85 12.81
CA ASN A 310 -10.01 21.86 11.78
C ASN A 310 -9.53 23.19 12.38
N HIS A 311 -8.25 23.49 12.26
CA HIS A 311 -7.62 24.66 12.85
C HIS A 311 -6.53 25.24 11.95
N HIS A 312 -6.29 26.54 12.11
CA HIS A 312 -5.20 27.25 11.47
C HIS A 312 -4.37 27.95 12.53
N TYR A 313 -3.05 27.79 12.45
CA TYR A 313 -2.09 28.38 13.36
C TYR A 313 -1.01 29.13 12.60
N GLU A 314 -0.62 30.29 13.13
CA GLU A 314 0.61 30.97 12.75
C GLU A 314 1.63 30.69 13.85
N ILE A 315 2.67 29.91 13.54
CA ILE A 315 3.72 29.51 14.49
C ILE A 315 5.08 29.85 13.90
N ASN A 316 5.83 30.72 14.59
CA ASN A 316 7.15 31.21 14.15
C ASN A 316 7.15 31.77 12.72
N GLY A 317 6.09 32.49 12.34
CA GLY A 317 5.93 33.07 11.00
C GLY A 317 5.53 32.06 9.92
N ASN A 318 5.36 30.78 10.26
CA ASN A 318 4.88 29.76 9.34
C ASN A 318 3.41 29.43 9.59
N ASN A 319 2.70 29.11 8.51
CA ASN A 319 1.30 28.71 8.56
C ASN A 319 1.20 27.20 8.74
N ILE A 320 0.55 26.74 9.81
CA ILE A 320 0.26 25.31 10.04
C ILE A 320 -1.25 25.13 10.09
N SER A 321 -1.78 24.36 9.14
CA SER A 321 -3.20 24.03 9.08
C SER A 321 -3.44 22.58 9.45
N ILE A 322 -4.55 22.34 10.13
CA ILE A 322 -4.99 21.00 10.49
C ILE A 322 -6.37 20.86 9.89
N ILE A 323 -6.52 19.88 9.01
CA ILE A 323 -7.66 19.76 8.13
C ILE A 323 -8.09 18.31 8.07
N THR A 324 -9.39 18.11 7.99
CA THR A 324 -10.00 16.79 7.86
C THR A 324 -10.69 16.65 6.51
N ILE A 325 -10.49 15.52 5.83
CA ILE A 325 -11.20 15.15 4.61
C ILE A 325 -12.23 14.06 4.93
N ASP A 326 -13.49 14.32 4.59
CA ASP A 326 -14.55 13.32 4.67
C ASP A 326 -14.38 12.30 3.55
N LEU A 327 -14.08 11.05 3.91
CA LEU A 327 -13.98 9.95 2.96
C LEU A 327 -15.31 9.22 2.76
N ASN A 328 -16.39 9.65 3.42
CA ASN A 328 -17.72 9.05 3.32
C ASN A 328 -18.64 9.73 2.29
N CYS A 329 -18.19 10.81 1.64
CA CYS A 329 -18.93 11.48 0.58
C CYS A 329 -18.61 10.89 -0.81
N ASP A 330 -19.27 11.39 -1.86
CA ASP A 330 -18.95 10.95 -3.22
C ASP A 330 -17.50 11.30 -3.59
N PHE A 331 -16.86 10.42 -4.34
CA PHE A 331 -15.45 10.58 -4.65
C PHE A 331 -15.15 11.86 -5.42
N GLU A 332 -16.05 12.35 -6.28
CA GLU A 332 -15.85 13.65 -6.97
C GLU A 332 -15.84 14.83 -5.98
N GLU A 333 -16.59 14.74 -4.88
CA GLU A 333 -16.53 15.72 -3.80
C GLU A 333 -15.20 15.65 -3.05
N ILE A 334 -14.69 14.43 -2.78
CA ILE A 334 -13.36 14.22 -2.20
C ILE A 334 -12.29 14.89 -3.08
N LYS A 335 -12.32 14.66 -4.40
CA LYS A 335 -11.38 15.29 -5.35
C LYS A 335 -11.45 16.81 -5.29
N LYS A 336 -12.67 17.36 -5.36
CA LYS A 336 -12.90 18.81 -5.32
C LYS A 336 -12.35 19.41 -4.03
N ASN A 337 -12.58 18.76 -2.89
CA ASN A 337 -12.08 19.18 -1.60
C ASN A 337 -10.54 19.18 -1.58
N LEU A 338 -9.90 18.08 -1.98
CA LEU A 338 -8.44 17.97 -2.02
C LEU A 338 -7.80 19.04 -2.92
N LEU A 339 -8.35 19.29 -4.12
CA LEU A 339 -7.87 20.33 -5.03
C LEU A 339 -8.04 21.73 -4.44
N THR A 340 -9.18 21.99 -3.82
CA THR A 340 -9.47 23.28 -3.16
C THR A 340 -8.54 23.53 -2.00
N LEU A 341 -8.18 22.51 -1.23
CA LEU A 341 -7.26 22.63 -0.10
C LEU A 341 -5.89 23.13 -0.54
N VAL A 342 -5.23 22.44 -1.47
CA VAL A 342 -3.88 22.82 -1.90
C VAL A 342 -3.88 24.16 -2.63
N ALA A 343 -4.93 24.45 -3.40
CA ALA A 343 -5.07 25.75 -4.07
C ALA A 343 -5.06 26.95 -3.10
N LYS A 344 -5.52 26.80 -1.85
CA LYS A 344 -5.47 27.88 -0.85
C LYS A 344 -4.05 28.26 -0.43
N PHE A 345 -3.11 27.32 -0.51
CA PHE A 345 -1.72 27.54 -0.10
C PHE A 345 -0.81 27.86 -1.28
N LEU A 346 -1.14 27.37 -2.48
CA LEU A 346 -0.24 27.40 -3.63
C LEU A 346 -0.67 28.33 -4.78
N LYS A 347 -1.89 28.87 -4.76
CA LYS A 347 -2.32 29.88 -5.75
C LYS A 347 -1.74 31.25 -5.47
#